data_AF-A0A9E5K9P2-F1
#
_entry.id   AF-A0A9E5K9P2-F1
#
_cell.length_a   1.000
_cell.length_b   1.000
_cell.length_c   1.000
_cell.angle_alpha   90.00
_cell.angle_beta   90.00
_cell.angle_gamma   90.00
#
_symmetry.space_group_name_H-M   'P 1'
#
loop_
_entity.id
_entity.type
_entity.pdbx_description
1 polymer ?
#
loop_
_entity_poly.entity_id
_entity_poly.type
_entity_poly.pdbx_seq_one_letter_code
_entity_poly.pdbx_strand_id
1 'polypeptide(L)'
;MKFVLGLILFFLSGVFCEASPRQESRFQKPIRNLQRSLNKKDLDLVIDSLIQNANRTDLFQLEALLRVYENEYPETLEGFLKDDIKPFEDELGKLIDLTEAIGFSEAVDAPREVIAYLKGKTEAQRESLKTFLKDHEFVGRGYVKSPLGDLQKSLKETEWAGKKTDRKDVLKSFRALFKEIIESDYDMKALETGLHEFRRDLRWVPIYLRSFPDLFKLDNRKLPEAKISPDDPVFKSPYSKIPRPKDAVSFPLLFPKIGLVALNKVIEQLGKVKNTGKMEELLTHTLKESGVASTALEAKRLAKELVKKHPGYIPVTKTANQVYRAFKDEDHGLAQALNQILKEQKSWNKRDCKAFLESLGK
;
A
#
# COMPACT_ATOMS: atom_id res chain seq x y z
N MET A 1 -23.97 -38.07 -44.92
CA MET A 1 -24.45 -37.42 -43.68
C MET A 1 -23.48 -37.47 -42.47
N LYS A 2 -22.23 -37.97 -42.59
CA LYS A 2 -21.26 -38.00 -41.47
C LYS A 2 -20.14 -36.95 -41.54
N PHE A 3 -20.15 -36.06 -42.54
CA PHE A 3 -19.06 -35.08 -42.76
C PHE A 3 -19.43 -33.64 -42.40
N VAL A 4 -20.68 -33.35 -42.03
CA VAL A 4 -21.15 -31.98 -41.73
C VAL A 4 -21.17 -31.68 -40.22
N LEU A 5 -21.13 -32.69 -39.35
CA LEU A 5 -21.07 -32.48 -37.89
C LEU A 5 -19.67 -32.15 -37.36
N GLY A 6 -18.60 -32.39 -38.14
CA GLY A 6 -17.22 -32.11 -37.70
C GLY A 6 -16.81 -30.64 -37.80
N LEU A 7 -17.49 -29.85 -38.64
CA LEU A 7 -17.13 -28.43 -38.85
C LEU A 7 -17.85 -27.47 -37.89
N ILE A 8 -18.97 -27.90 -37.29
CA ILE A 8 -19.75 -27.07 -36.36
C ILE A 8 -19.17 -27.11 -34.94
N LEU A 9 -18.44 -28.17 -34.57
CA LEU A 9 -17.76 -28.27 -33.27
C LEU A 9 -16.43 -27.48 -33.18
N PHE A 10 -15.87 -27.01 -34.31
CA PHE A 10 -14.64 -26.21 -34.30
C PHE A 10 -14.90 -24.69 -34.26
N PHE A 11 -16.12 -24.24 -34.54
CA PHE A 11 -16.49 -22.82 -34.44
C PHE A 11 -17.07 -22.42 -33.08
N LEU A 12 -17.41 -23.37 -32.22
CA LEU A 12 -17.96 -23.10 -30.88
C LEU A 12 -16.90 -23.03 -29.75
N SER A 13 -15.63 -23.29 -30.05
CA SER A 13 -14.52 -23.08 -29.08
C SER A 13 -13.88 -21.69 -29.18
N GLY A 14 -14.35 -20.84 -30.11
CA GLY A 14 -13.74 -19.55 -30.44
C GLY A 14 -14.23 -18.33 -29.65
N VAL A 15 -15.35 -18.40 -28.93
CA VAL A 15 -15.99 -17.20 -28.35
C VAL A 15 -16.58 -17.48 -26.97
N PHE A 16 -15.72 -17.83 -26.01
CA PHE A 16 -15.97 -17.47 -24.61
C PHE A 16 -14.70 -16.83 -24.06
N CYS A 17 -14.29 -15.74 -24.70
CA CYS A 17 -13.47 -14.74 -24.03
C CYS A 17 -14.43 -13.97 -23.10
N GLU A 18 -14.76 -14.58 -21.96
CA GLU A 18 -15.60 -14.01 -20.91
C GLU A 18 -15.21 -12.55 -20.69
N ALA A 19 -16.20 -11.66 -20.65
CA ALA A 19 -15.98 -10.25 -20.33
C ALA A 19 -15.21 -10.17 -19.01
N SER A 20 -13.95 -9.74 -19.06
CA SER A 20 -13.20 -9.42 -17.85
C SER A 20 -13.94 -8.29 -17.14
N PRO A 21 -13.87 -8.20 -15.80
CA PRO A 21 -14.01 -6.90 -15.16
C PRO A 21 -13.06 -5.94 -15.89
N ARG A 22 -13.60 -4.85 -16.44
CA ARG A 22 -12.78 -3.78 -17.05
C ARG A 22 -11.81 -3.27 -15.99
N GLN A 23 -10.60 -2.87 -16.37
CA GLN A 23 -9.60 -2.29 -15.45
C GLN A 23 -10.20 -1.18 -14.57
N GLU A 24 -11.12 -0.38 -15.13
CA GLU A 24 -11.99 0.55 -14.42
C GLU A 24 -12.60 -0.02 -13.12
N SER A 25 -13.06 -1.27 -13.13
CA SER A 25 -13.74 -1.91 -11.99
C SER A 25 -12.88 -1.99 -10.73
N ARG A 26 -11.54 -1.99 -10.87
CA ARG A 26 -10.59 -2.01 -9.75
C ARG A 26 -10.65 -0.73 -8.93
N PHE A 27 -10.97 0.41 -9.57
CA PHE A 27 -11.10 1.72 -8.92
C PHE A 27 -12.44 1.89 -8.19
N GLN A 28 -13.48 1.15 -8.58
CA GLN A 28 -14.86 1.40 -8.13
C GLN A 28 -15.06 1.18 -6.62
N LYS A 29 -14.34 0.24 -6.01
CA LYS A 29 -14.45 0.00 -4.56
C LYS A 29 -13.82 1.16 -3.76
N PRO A 30 -12.53 1.49 -3.94
CA PRO A 30 -11.92 2.58 -3.18
C PRO A 30 -12.60 3.94 -3.43
N ILE A 31 -12.99 4.25 -4.67
CA ILE A 31 -13.75 5.48 -4.98
C ILE A 31 -15.06 5.52 -4.16
N ARG A 32 -15.86 4.46 -4.18
CA ARG A 32 -17.13 4.42 -3.43
C ARG A 32 -16.95 4.51 -1.92
N ASN A 33 -15.88 3.92 -1.38
CA ASN A 33 -15.58 4.02 0.04
C ASN A 33 -15.26 5.46 0.43
N LEU A 34 -14.44 6.16 -0.36
CA LEU A 34 -14.11 7.56 -0.13
C LEU A 34 -15.35 8.46 -0.26
N GLN A 35 -16.16 8.27 -1.30
CA GLN A 35 -17.42 9.01 -1.49
C GLN A 35 -18.34 8.91 -0.27
N ARG A 36 -18.48 7.73 0.34
CA ARG A 36 -19.33 7.53 1.52
C ARG A 36 -18.86 8.36 2.72
N SER A 37 -17.56 8.54 2.87
CA SER A 37 -16.98 9.35 3.94
C SER A 37 -17.01 10.85 3.63
N LEU A 38 -16.86 11.23 2.37
CA LEU A 38 -16.94 12.62 1.92
C LEU A 38 -18.39 13.15 1.89
N ASN A 39 -19.38 12.29 1.71
CA ASN A 39 -20.80 12.67 1.66
C ASN A 39 -21.41 12.82 3.07
N LYS A 40 -20.86 13.73 3.88
CA LYS A 40 -21.40 14.14 5.18
C LYS A 40 -21.72 15.63 5.14
N LYS A 41 -22.66 16.06 5.98
CA LYS A 41 -23.11 17.46 6.03
C LYS A 41 -22.09 18.40 6.66
N ASP A 42 -21.25 17.86 7.54
CA ASP A 42 -20.30 18.61 8.35
C ASP A 42 -18.88 18.08 8.11
N LEU A 43 -17.89 18.97 8.09
CA LEU A 43 -16.52 18.61 7.73
C LEU A 43 -15.77 17.85 8.83
N ASP A 44 -16.11 18.07 10.09
CA ASP A 44 -15.55 17.24 11.16
C ASP A 44 -16.07 15.81 11.04
N LEU A 45 -17.37 15.64 10.75
CA LEU A 45 -17.92 14.32 10.45
C LEU A 45 -17.31 13.67 9.19
N VAL A 46 -16.91 14.45 8.19
CA VAL A 46 -16.15 13.93 7.03
C VAL A 46 -14.81 13.38 7.50
N ILE A 47 -14.02 14.18 8.22
CA ILE A 47 -12.68 13.79 8.67
C ILE A 47 -12.75 12.57 9.59
N ASP A 48 -13.66 12.57 10.55
CA ASP A 48 -13.84 11.46 11.47
C ASP A 48 -14.26 10.19 10.72
N SER A 49 -15.13 10.30 9.72
CA SER A 49 -15.52 9.19 8.85
C SER A 49 -14.34 8.67 8.01
N LEU A 50 -13.46 9.54 7.51
CA LEU A 50 -12.26 9.14 6.77
C LEU A 50 -11.31 8.31 7.63
N ILE A 51 -11.14 8.69 8.90
CA ILE A 51 -10.29 7.98 9.86
C ILE A 51 -10.95 6.65 10.26
N GLN A 52 -12.22 6.67 10.69
CA GLN A 52 -12.92 5.49 11.20
C GLN A 52 -13.10 4.39 10.15
N ASN A 53 -13.35 4.76 8.89
CA ASN A 53 -13.52 3.80 7.79
C ASN A 53 -12.18 3.35 7.19
N ALA A 54 -11.04 3.74 7.77
CA ALA A 54 -9.70 3.44 7.29
C ALA A 54 -9.47 3.82 5.81
N ASN A 55 -10.05 4.96 5.37
CA ASN A 55 -10.02 5.38 3.97
C ASN A 55 -8.61 5.70 3.45
N ARG A 56 -7.62 5.88 4.33
CA ARG A 56 -6.19 5.90 3.93
C ARG A 56 -5.80 4.65 3.14
N THR A 57 -6.40 3.49 3.45
CA THR A 57 -6.19 2.26 2.67
C THR A 57 -6.78 2.35 1.27
N ASP A 58 -7.93 3.02 1.11
CA ASP A 58 -8.55 3.23 -0.20
C ASP A 58 -7.71 4.22 -1.04
N LEU A 59 -7.14 5.27 -0.42
CA LEU A 59 -6.20 6.18 -1.08
C LEU A 59 -4.94 5.46 -1.56
N PHE A 60 -4.32 4.60 -0.72
CA PHE A 60 -3.19 3.78 -1.18
C PHE A 60 -3.57 2.82 -2.31
N GLN A 61 -4.80 2.31 -2.35
CA GLN A 61 -5.26 1.48 -3.46
C GLN A 61 -5.37 2.28 -4.75
N LEU A 62 -5.94 3.48 -4.71
CA LEU A 62 -5.99 4.39 -5.85
C LEU A 62 -4.59 4.79 -6.32
N GLU A 63 -3.69 5.11 -5.38
CA GLU A 63 -2.30 5.44 -5.69
C GLU A 63 -1.61 4.27 -6.45
N ALA A 64 -1.76 3.04 -5.98
CA ALA A 64 -1.20 1.86 -6.65
C ALA A 64 -1.79 1.63 -8.05
N LEU A 65 -3.09 1.85 -8.22
CA LEU A 65 -3.75 1.71 -9.52
C LEU A 65 -3.25 2.78 -10.50
N LEU A 66 -3.19 4.04 -10.06
CA LEU A 66 -2.75 5.16 -10.89
C LEU A 66 -1.26 5.07 -11.24
N ARG A 67 -0.39 4.65 -10.32
CA ARG A 67 1.03 4.37 -10.61
C ARG A 67 1.24 3.41 -11.78
N VAL A 68 0.32 2.46 -11.97
CA VAL A 68 0.37 1.55 -13.13
C VAL A 68 -0.29 2.19 -14.34
N TYR A 69 -1.50 2.70 -14.21
CA TYR A 69 -2.31 3.07 -15.37
C TYR A 69 -2.08 4.47 -15.92
N GLU A 70 -1.61 5.43 -15.13
CA GLU A 70 -1.28 6.76 -15.67
C GLU A 70 -0.15 6.69 -16.69
N ASN A 71 0.84 5.84 -16.45
CA ASN A 71 1.95 5.64 -17.38
C ASN A 71 1.51 5.02 -18.71
N GLU A 72 0.45 4.20 -18.69
CA GLU A 72 -0.03 3.47 -19.87
C GLU A 72 -1.20 4.20 -20.56
N TYR A 73 -1.88 5.13 -19.87
CA TYR A 73 -3.02 5.92 -20.36
C TYR A 73 -2.94 7.41 -19.95
N PRO A 74 -1.82 8.12 -20.25
CA PRO A 74 -1.59 9.48 -19.77
C PRO A 74 -2.67 10.46 -20.26
N GLU A 75 -3.15 10.30 -21.49
CA GLU A 75 -4.17 11.18 -22.09
C GLU A 75 -5.48 11.27 -21.31
N THR A 76 -5.79 10.27 -20.47
CA THR A 76 -7.04 10.23 -19.69
C THR A 76 -6.83 10.29 -18.19
N LEU A 77 -5.67 9.88 -17.69
CA LEU A 77 -5.42 9.72 -16.26
C LEU A 77 -4.31 10.62 -15.70
N GLU A 78 -3.58 11.36 -16.53
CA GLU A 78 -2.52 12.25 -16.05
C GLU A 78 -3.04 13.27 -15.02
N GLY A 79 -2.26 13.51 -13.97
CA GLY A 79 -2.54 14.49 -12.92
C GLY A 79 -3.21 13.90 -11.69
N PHE A 80 -4.14 12.93 -11.82
CA PHE A 80 -4.93 12.44 -10.68
C PHE A 80 -4.07 11.93 -9.51
N LEU A 81 -2.98 11.21 -9.78
CA LEU A 81 -2.07 10.72 -8.75
C LEU A 81 -1.41 11.88 -8.01
N LYS A 82 -0.84 12.82 -8.76
CA LYS A 82 0.05 13.87 -8.23
C LYS A 82 -0.73 15.01 -7.60
N ASP A 83 -1.84 15.37 -8.20
CA ASP A 83 -2.56 16.61 -7.88
C ASP A 83 -3.75 16.36 -6.93
N ASP A 84 -4.30 15.13 -6.93
CA ASP A 84 -5.49 14.80 -6.13
C ASP A 84 -5.22 13.72 -5.06
N ILE A 85 -4.85 12.51 -5.49
CA ILE A 85 -4.85 11.33 -4.61
C ILE A 85 -3.69 11.36 -3.61
N LYS A 86 -2.47 11.66 -4.07
CA LYS A 86 -1.29 11.70 -3.20
C LYS A 86 -1.36 12.85 -2.18
N PRO A 87 -1.68 14.10 -2.56
CA PRO A 87 -1.83 15.18 -1.59
C PRO A 87 -2.91 14.88 -0.54
N PHE A 88 -4.02 14.24 -0.96
CA PHE A 88 -5.05 13.82 -0.01
C PHE A 88 -4.54 12.73 0.96
N GLU A 89 -3.81 11.73 0.48
CA GLU A 89 -3.19 10.73 1.36
C GLU A 89 -2.21 11.37 2.35
N ASP A 90 -1.38 12.30 1.88
CA ASP A 90 -0.37 12.98 2.69
C ASP A 90 -1.02 13.82 3.81
N GLU A 91 -2.03 14.63 3.51
CA GLU A 91 -2.74 15.45 4.53
C GLU A 91 -3.48 14.59 5.56
N LEU A 92 -4.18 13.53 5.13
CA LEU A 92 -4.84 12.60 6.03
C LEU A 92 -3.82 11.83 6.88
N GLY A 93 -2.70 11.44 6.27
CA GLY A 93 -1.59 10.75 6.93
C GLY A 93 -0.97 11.57 8.06
N LYS A 94 -0.73 12.87 7.85
CA LYS A 94 -0.21 13.79 8.88
C LYS A 94 -1.11 13.87 10.10
N LEU A 95 -2.43 13.96 9.91
CA LEU A 95 -3.41 14.03 11.00
C LEU A 95 -3.40 12.74 11.85
N ILE A 96 -3.40 11.58 11.19
CA ILE A 96 -3.32 10.27 11.85
C ILE A 96 -2.01 10.17 12.65
N ASP A 97 -0.89 10.55 12.03
CA ASP A 97 0.43 10.48 12.66
C ASP A 97 0.52 11.36 13.93
N LEU A 98 -0.12 12.54 13.96
CA LEU A 98 -0.19 13.40 15.15
C LEU A 98 -1.08 12.79 16.25
N THR A 99 -2.19 12.16 15.86
CA THR A 99 -3.09 11.47 16.80
C THR A 99 -2.38 10.30 17.49
N GLU A 100 -1.62 9.50 16.71
CA GLU A 100 -0.79 8.42 17.25
C GLU A 100 0.30 8.96 18.20
N ALA A 101 0.89 10.12 17.90
CA ALA A 101 1.89 10.75 18.75
C ALA A 101 1.34 11.21 20.11
N ILE A 102 0.10 11.69 20.16
CA ILE A 102 -0.59 12.01 21.43
C ILE A 102 -0.71 10.75 22.27
N GLY A 103 -1.26 9.66 21.71
CA GLY A 103 -1.44 8.40 22.44
C GLY A 103 -0.12 7.80 22.92
N PHE A 104 0.95 7.90 22.12
CA PHE A 104 2.29 7.51 22.55
C PHE A 104 2.78 8.37 23.72
N SER A 105 2.62 9.68 23.63
CA SER A 105 3.08 10.64 24.65
C SER A 105 2.35 10.43 25.98
N GLU A 106 1.05 10.14 25.94
CA GLU A 106 0.26 9.77 27.12
C GLU A 106 0.75 8.45 27.72
N ALA A 107 1.06 7.43 26.90
CA ALA A 107 1.55 6.14 27.37
C ALA A 107 2.94 6.16 28.03
N VAL A 108 3.73 7.22 27.83
CA VAL A 108 5.06 7.40 28.45
C VAL A 108 5.07 8.48 29.53
N ASP A 109 3.89 8.94 29.96
CA ASP A 109 3.71 10.03 30.92
C ASP A 109 4.51 11.29 30.54
N ALA A 110 4.42 11.71 29.28
CA ALA A 110 5.04 12.94 28.82
C ALA A 110 4.47 14.17 29.57
N PRO A 111 5.25 15.26 29.72
CA PRO A 111 4.79 16.48 30.36
C PRO A 111 3.49 17.03 29.73
N ARG A 112 2.66 17.67 30.54
CA ARG A 112 1.34 18.16 30.10
C ARG A 112 1.46 19.19 28.96
N GLU A 113 2.52 19.98 28.99
CA GLU A 113 2.88 20.99 28.00
C GLU A 113 3.16 20.36 26.62
N VAL A 114 3.81 19.19 26.60
CA VAL A 114 4.07 18.42 25.38
C VAL A 114 2.75 17.91 24.79
N ILE A 115 1.88 17.33 25.62
CA ILE A 115 0.57 16.83 25.18
C ILE A 115 -0.31 17.98 24.68
N ALA A 116 -0.32 19.11 25.39
CA ALA A 116 -1.06 20.31 25.00
C ALA A 116 -0.57 20.86 23.65
N TYR A 117 0.74 20.91 23.43
CA TYR A 117 1.33 21.30 22.16
C TYR A 117 0.90 20.38 21.01
N LEU A 118 0.98 19.06 21.20
CA LEU A 118 0.56 18.10 20.17
C LEU A 118 -0.93 18.18 19.86
N LYS A 119 -1.79 18.40 20.87
CA LYS A 119 -3.22 18.66 20.67
C LYS A 119 -3.45 19.91 19.83
N GLY A 120 -2.77 21.01 20.13
CA GLY A 120 -2.83 22.23 19.30
C GLY A 120 -2.38 22.00 17.85
N LYS A 121 -1.30 21.23 17.62
CA LYS A 121 -0.86 20.85 16.27
C LYS A 121 -1.86 19.95 15.55
N THR A 122 -2.52 19.04 16.28
CA THR A 122 -3.54 18.14 15.72
C THR A 122 -4.75 18.94 15.24
N GLU A 123 -5.24 19.90 16.02
CA GLU A 123 -6.33 20.79 15.62
C GLU A 123 -5.94 21.65 14.41
N ALA A 124 -4.73 22.21 14.39
CA ALA A 124 -4.23 22.96 13.24
C ALA A 124 -4.15 22.10 11.97
N GLN A 125 -3.70 20.84 12.08
CA GLN A 125 -3.64 19.91 10.95
C GLN A 125 -5.05 19.47 10.50
N ARG A 126 -6.00 19.35 11.43
CA ARG A 126 -7.41 19.09 11.11
C ARG A 126 -7.99 20.24 10.28
N GLU A 127 -7.74 21.50 10.65
CA GLU A 127 -8.16 22.66 9.87
C GLU A 127 -7.44 22.75 8.51
N SER A 128 -6.16 22.37 8.44
CA SER A 128 -5.43 22.21 7.17
C SER A 128 -6.13 21.22 6.25
N LEU A 129 -6.50 20.04 6.75
CA LEU A 129 -7.21 19.02 5.99
C LEU A 129 -8.61 19.51 5.54
N LYS A 130 -9.34 20.26 6.38
CA LYS A 130 -10.63 20.88 5.98
C LYS A 130 -10.44 21.85 4.82
N THR A 131 -9.43 22.70 4.91
CA THR A 131 -9.07 23.66 3.87
C THR A 131 -8.70 22.93 2.57
N PHE A 132 -7.80 21.95 2.65
CA PHE A 132 -7.44 21.10 1.51
C PHE A 132 -8.66 20.46 0.83
N LEU A 133 -9.56 19.83 1.59
CA LEU A 133 -10.75 19.17 1.04
C LEU A 133 -11.68 20.15 0.31
N LYS A 134 -11.79 21.39 0.80
CA LYS A 134 -12.58 22.46 0.18
C LYS A 134 -11.91 23.00 -1.07
N ASP A 135 -10.64 23.36 -0.97
CA ASP A 135 -9.88 24.03 -2.03
C ASP A 135 -9.65 23.09 -3.22
N HIS A 136 -9.47 21.80 -2.96
CA HIS A 136 -9.42 20.74 -3.98
C HIS A 136 -10.79 20.13 -4.29
N GLU A 137 -11.86 20.71 -3.76
CA GLU A 137 -13.24 20.45 -4.21
C GLU A 137 -13.70 19.00 -4.05
N PHE A 138 -13.09 18.27 -3.11
CA PHE A 138 -13.56 16.95 -2.67
C PHE A 138 -14.91 17.02 -1.94
N VAL A 139 -15.27 18.20 -1.43
CA VAL A 139 -16.53 18.49 -0.73
C VAL A 139 -17.22 19.73 -1.31
N GLY A 140 -18.50 19.92 -1.02
CA GLY A 140 -19.22 21.19 -1.29
C GLY A 140 -19.94 21.30 -2.64
N ARG A 141 -19.44 20.70 -3.73
CA ARG A 141 -20.07 20.77 -5.08
C ARG A 141 -20.91 19.55 -5.47
N GLY A 142 -20.96 18.55 -4.60
CA GLY A 142 -21.49 17.24 -4.92
C GLY A 142 -20.50 16.38 -5.73
N TYR A 143 -20.71 15.06 -5.67
CA TYR A 143 -19.74 14.06 -6.15
C TYR A 143 -19.33 14.23 -7.63
N VAL A 144 -20.29 14.52 -8.51
CA VAL A 144 -20.07 14.56 -9.96
C VAL A 144 -19.04 15.61 -10.38
N LYS A 145 -18.85 16.67 -9.57
CA LYS A 145 -17.95 17.80 -9.84
C LYS A 145 -16.72 17.83 -8.91
N SER A 146 -16.37 16.66 -8.37
CA SER A 146 -15.21 16.47 -7.49
C SER A 146 -14.10 15.72 -8.25
N PRO A 147 -12.84 15.77 -7.78
CA PRO A 147 -11.75 14.99 -8.40
C PRO A 147 -12.06 13.49 -8.52
N LEU A 148 -12.81 12.91 -7.57
CA LEU A 148 -13.23 11.51 -7.65
C LEU A 148 -14.33 11.28 -8.71
N GLY A 149 -15.14 12.29 -9.00
CA GLY A 149 -16.12 12.30 -10.09
C GLY A 149 -15.44 12.37 -11.45
N ASP A 150 -14.47 13.28 -11.57
CA ASP A 150 -13.65 13.45 -12.77
C ASP A 150 -12.82 12.19 -13.06
N LEU A 151 -12.19 11.60 -12.04
CA LEU A 151 -11.52 10.31 -12.18
C LEU A 151 -12.49 9.22 -12.68
N GLN A 152 -13.69 9.12 -12.11
CA GLN A 152 -14.67 8.13 -12.58
C GLN A 152 -15.11 8.38 -14.02
N LYS A 153 -15.20 9.64 -14.45
CA LYS A 153 -15.50 9.98 -15.84
C LYS A 153 -14.34 9.57 -16.76
N SER A 154 -13.12 9.97 -16.44
CA SER A 154 -11.92 9.59 -17.20
C SER A 154 -11.80 8.07 -17.36
N LEU A 155 -11.97 7.31 -16.28
CA LEU A 155 -11.90 5.85 -16.31
C LEU A 155 -12.93 5.20 -17.26
N LYS A 156 -14.09 5.84 -17.52
CA LYS A 156 -15.10 5.37 -18.46
C LYS A 156 -14.76 5.72 -19.91
N GLU A 157 -14.09 6.85 -20.11
CA GLU A 157 -13.67 7.36 -21.41
C GLU A 157 -12.37 6.69 -21.89
N THR A 158 -11.56 6.14 -20.97
CA THR A 158 -10.34 5.38 -21.30
C THR A 158 -10.66 4.14 -22.14
N GLU A 159 -10.00 4.06 -23.30
CA GLU A 159 -10.00 2.85 -24.13
C GLU A 159 -9.03 1.80 -23.57
N TRP A 160 -9.54 0.97 -22.67
CA TRP A 160 -8.75 -0.04 -21.98
C TRP A 160 -8.20 -1.13 -22.90
N ALA A 161 -6.92 -1.45 -22.74
CA ALA A 161 -6.30 -2.57 -23.44
C ALA A 161 -6.90 -3.93 -23.03
N GLY A 162 -6.72 -4.93 -23.89
CA GLY A 162 -7.18 -6.30 -23.59
C GLY A 162 -6.43 -6.97 -22.44
N LYS A 163 -7.02 -8.06 -21.90
CA LYS A 163 -6.53 -8.77 -20.70
C LYS A 163 -5.02 -9.11 -20.70
N LYS A 164 -4.47 -9.46 -21.87
CA LYS A 164 -3.05 -9.84 -21.99
C LYS A 164 -2.12 -8.66 -21.78
N THR A 165 -2.49 -7.50 -22.33
CA THR A 165 -1.74 -6.25 -22.18
C THR A 165 -1.84 -5.77 -20.74
N ASP A 166 -3.06 -5.72 -20.18
CA ASP A 166 -3.28 -5.38 -18.77
C ASP A 166 -2.41 -6.21 -17.80
N ARG A 167 -2.44 -7.55 -17.92
CA ARG A 167 -1.58 -8.42 -17.11
C ARG A 167 -0.09 -8.11 -17.29
N LYS A 168 0.34 -7.85 -18.53
CA LYS A 168 1.74 -7.54 -18.85
C LYS A 168 2.17 -6.24 -18.18
N ASP A 169 1.33 -5.21 -18.22
CA ASP A 169 1.64 -3.88 -17.68
C ASP A 169 1.70 -3.92 -16.15
N VAL A 170 0.74 -4.59 -15.49
CA VAL A 170 0.79 -4.82 -14.04
C VAL A 170 2.03 -5.61 -13.64
N LEU A 171 2.39 -6.68 -14.37
CA LEU A 171 3.60 -7.47 -14.09
C LEU A 171 4.89 -6.65 -14.30
N LYS A 172 4.94 -5.82 -15.35
CA LYS A 172 6.07 -4.92 -15.62
C LYS A 172 6.27 -3.96 -14.46
N SER A 173 5.23 -3.27 -14.03
CA SER A 173 5.29 -2.32 -12.91
C SER A 173 5.64 -3.02 -11.58
N PHE A 174 5.08 -4.20 -11.33
CA PHE A 174 5.38 -4.95 -10.12
C PHE A 174 6.83 -5.46 -10.08
N ARG A 175 7.39 -5.86 -11.23
CA ARG A 175 8.82 -6.21 -11.35
C ARG A 175 9.73 -5.00 -11.16
N ALA A 176 9.35 -3.84 -11.70
CA ALA A 176 10.12 -2.61 -11.53
C ALA A 176 10.21 -2.23 -10.05
N LEU A 177 9.09 -2.28 -9.32
CA LEU A 177 9.06 -2.08 -7.87
C LEU A 177 10.01 -3.03 -7.13
N PHE A 178 9.95 -4.33 -7.41
CA PHE A 178 10.83 -5.30 -6.75
C PHE A 178 12.31 -5.11 -7.09
N LYS A 179 12.59 -4.76 -8.34
CA LYS A 179 13.95 -4.46 -8.80
C LYS A 179 14.51 -3.27 -8.01
N GLU A 180 13.74 -2.18 -7.89
CA GLU A 180 14.10 -1.01 -7.10
C GLU A 180 14.39 -1.38 -5.64
N ILE A 181 13.49 -2.14 -4.99
CA ILE A 181 13.69 -2.61 -3.61
C ILE A 181 15.00 -3.38 -3.45
N ILE A 182 15.41 -4.18 -4.45
CA ILE A 182 16.60 -5.06 -4.37
C ILE A 182 17.88 -4.32 -4.70
N GLU A 183 17.86 -3.43 -5.68
CA GLU A 183 19.04 -2.72 -6.16
C GLU A 183 19.36 -1.47 -5.33
N SER A 184 18.36 -0.88 -4.67
CA SER A 184 18.58 0.27 -3.78
C SER A 184 19.36 -0.12 -2.53
N ASP A 185 20.36 0.69 -2.19
CA ASP A 185 21.10 0.61 -0.93
C ASP A 185 20.58 1.67 0.05
N TYR A 186 19.99 1.21 1.15
CA TYR A 186 19.34 2.07 2.13
C TYR A 186 20.18 2.18 3.40
N ASP A 187 20.48 3.41 3.84
CA ASP A 187 21.18 3.63 5.10
C ASP A 187 20.24 3.47 6.30
N MET A 188 20.28 2.31 6.96
CA MET A 188 19.47 2.03 8.16
C MET A 188 19.82 2.90 9.39
N LYS A 189 20.83 3.77 9.31
CA LYS A 189 21.08 4.82 10.31
C LYS A 189 20.25 6.09 10.05
N ALA A 190 19.89 6.35 8.80
CA ALA A 190 19.04 7.46 8.42
C ALA A 190 17.56 7.08 8.54
N LEU A 191 16.84 7.76 9.44
CA LEU A 191 15.45 7.41 9.74
C LEU A 191 14.53 7.62 8.53
N GLU A 192 14.53 8.81 7.94
CA GLU A 192 13.62 9.18 6.86
C GLU A 192 14.13 8.71 5.49
N THR A 193 15.37 9.02 5.11
CA THR A 193 15.90 8.69 3.77
C THR A 193 16.36 7.23 3.61
N GLY A 194 16.45 6.47 4.71
CA GLY A 194 16.88 5.08 4.70
C GLY A 194 15.79 4.13 5.17
N LEU A 195 15.58 4.07 6.50
CA LEU A 195 14.62 3.13 7.11
C LEU A 195 13.18 3.35 6.61
N HIS A 196 12.73 4.61 6.53
CA HIS A 196 11.37 4.93 6.13
C HIS A 196 11.15 4.64 4.64
N GLU A 197 12.03 5.07 3.75
CA GLU A 197 11.92 4.76 2.31
C GLU A 197 11.98 3.24 2.06
N PHE A 198 12.93 2.51 2.67
CA PHE A 198 12.97 1.06 2.53
C PHE A 198 11.64 0.39 2.94
N ARG A 199 11.10 0.78 4.10
CA ARG A 199 9.80 0.28 4.55
C ARG A 199 8.67 0.68 3.61
N ARG A 200 8.68 1.91 3.07
CA ARG A 200 7.68 2.43 2.14
C ARG A 200 7.66 1.59 0.86
N ASP A 201 8.82 1.28 0.32
CA ASP A 201 8.97 0.48 -0.89
C ASP A 201 8.49 -0.95 -0.67
N LEU A 202 8.89 -1.59 0.44
CA LEU A 202 8.35 -2.91 0.80
C LEU A 202 6.83 -2.90 0.95
N ARG A 203 6.26 -1.84 1.53
CA ARG A 203 4.80 -1.72 1.74
C ARG A 203 4.03 -1.67 0.42
N TRP A 204 4.62 -1.18 -0.67
CA TRP A 204 3.95 -1.17 -1.97
C TRP A 204 3.62 -2.58 -2.47
N VAL A 205 4.41 -3.59 -2.13
CA VAL A 205 4.18 -4.98 -2.57
C VAL A 205 2.80 -5.51 -2.13
N PRO A 206 2.45 -5.58 -0.82
CA PRO A 206 1.12 -6.03 -0.40
C PRO A 206 0.00 -5.09 -0.86
N ILE A 207 0.27 -3.79 -1.08
CA ILE A 207 -0.72 -2.88 -1.64
C ILE A 207 -1.05 -3.29 -3.08
N TYR A 208 -0.04 -3.49 -3.94
CA TYR A 208 -0.23 -3.95 -5.32
C TYR A 208 -1.04 -5.26 -5.36
N LEU A 209 -0.64 -6.26 -4.56
CA LEU A 209 -1.36 -7.54 -4.51
C LEU A 209 -2.85 -7.39 -4.15
N ARG A 210 -3.21 -6.36 -3.38
CA ARG A 210 -4.59 -6.09 -2.98
C ARG A 210 -5.34 -5.19 -3.96
N SER A 211 -4.65 -4.30 -4.67
CA SER A 211 -5.24 -3.39 -5.66
C SER A 211 -5.61 -4.09 -6.96
N PHE A 212 -4.94 -5.22 -7.28
CA PHE A 212 -5.22 -6.02 -8.48
C PHE A 212 -5.75 -7.43 -8.12
N PRO A 213 -6.90 -7.53 -7.42
CA PRO A 213 -7.39 -8.79 -6.85
C PRO A 213 -7.83 -9.82 -7.90
N ASP A 214 -8.06 -9.38 -9.14
CA ASP A 214 -8.41 -10.17 -10.31
C ASP A 214 -7.19 -10.53 -11.18
N LEU A 215 -5.99 -10.11 -10.80
CA LEU A 215 -4.75 -10.52 -11.46
C LEU A 215 -3.87 -11.38 -10.56
N PHE A 216 -3.80 -11.10 -9.25
CA PHE A 216 -2.95 -11.87 -8.34
C PHE A 216 -3.70 -13.04 -7.68
N LYS A 217 -2.99 -14.15 -7.50
CA LYS A 217 -3.45 -15.30 -6.71
C LYS A 217 -2.32 -15.76 -5.79
N LEU A 218 -2.66 -15.98 -4.52
CA LEU A 218 -1.73 -16.62 -3.60
C LEU A 218 -1.68 -18.12 -3.85
N ASP A 219 -0.47 -18.67 -3.93
CA ASP A 219 -0.25 -20.11 -3.95
C ASP A 219 0.43 -20.61 -2.67
N ASN A 220 0.45 -21.93 -2.50
CA ASN A 220 0.99 -22.60 -1.33
C ASN A 220 2.41 -23.13 -1.55
N ARG A 221 3.17 -22.58 -2.50
CA ARG A 221 4.55 -23.02 -2.70
C ARG A 221 5.37 -22.72 -1.45
N LYS A 222 6.29 -23.62 -1.11
CA LYS A 222 7.21 -23.44 0.01
C LYS A 222 8.23 -22.36 -0.35
N LEU A 223 8.65 -21.60 0.66
CA LEU A 223 9.71 -20.60 0.56
C LEU A 223 10.58 -20.72 1.83
N PRO A 224 11.61 -21.57 1.82
CA PRO A 224 12.46 -21.81 2.99
C PRO A 224 13.01 -20.53 3.63
N GLU A 225 13.32 -19.53 2.82
CA GLU A 225 13.87 -18.22 3.20
C GLU A 225 12.89 -17.39 4.03
N ALA A 226 11.58 -17.68 3.95
CA ALA A 226 10.55 -16.96 4.70
C ALA A 226 10.67 -17.12 6.22
N LYS A 227 11.29 -18.21 6.70
CA LYS A 227 11.60 -18.50 8.13
C LYS A 227 10.49 -18.06 9.11
N ILE A 228 9.22 -18.33 8.79
CA ILE A 228 8.06 -17.89 9.56
C ILE A 228 7.22 -19.08 10.02
N SER A 229 6.85 -19.08 11.30
CA SER A 229 5.97 -20.10 11.89
C SER A 229 4.51 -19.88 11.46
N PRO A 230 3.75 -20.93 11.10
CA PRO A 230 2.31 -20.84 10.84
C PRO A 230 1.48 -20.21 11.97
N ASP A 231 1.98 -20.28 13.21
CA ASP A 231 1.33 -19.71 14.40
C ASP A 231 1.65 -18.22 14.62
N ASP A 232 2.52 -17.62 13.80
CA ASP A 232 2.87 -16.20 13.93
C ASP A 232 1.60 -15.34 13.76
N PRO A 233 1.33 -14.36 14.66
CA PRO A 233 0.15 -13.49 14.57
C PRO A 233 -0.03 -12.80 13.22
N VAL A 234 1.05 -12.59 12.46
CA VAL A 234 1.01 -11.98 11.12
C VAL A 234 0.19 -12.82 10.14
N PHE A 235 0.03 -14.13 10.34
CA PHE A 235 -0.88 -14.96 9.53
C PHE A 235 -2.35 -14.53 9.65
N LYS A 236 -2.75 -14.02 10.81
CA LYS A 236 -4.14 -13.59 11.07
C LYS A 236 -4.40 -12.16 10.57
N SER A 237 -3.34 -11.39 10.32
CA SER A 237 -3.41 -10.01 9.85
C SER A 237 -4.26 -9.88 8.58
N PRO A 238 -5.16 -8.89 8.50
CA PRO A 238 -5.89 -8.61 7.27
C PRO A 238 -4.97 -8.23 6.10
N TYR A 239 -3.76 -7.73 6.37
CA TYR A 239 -2.76 -7.40 5.36
C TYR A 239 -2.08 -8.63 4.74
N SER A 240 -2.16 -9.79 5.41
CA SER A 240 -1.66 -11.09 4.90
C SER A 240 -2.68 -11.85 4.07
N LYS A 241 -3.81 -11.21 3.76
CA LYS A 241 -4.87 -11.74 2.91
C LYS A 241 -5.01 -10.83 1.70
N ILE A 242 -5.08 -11.41 0.51
CA ILE A 242 -5.52 -10.70 -0.68
C ILE A 242 -7.01 -10.99 -0.90
N PRO A 243 -7.80 -10.02 -1.43
CA PRO A 243 -9.18 -10.30 -1.80
C PRO A 243 -9.23 -11.46 -2.79
N ARG A 244 -10.17 -12.39 -2.60
CA ARG A 244 -10.39 -13.44 -3.60
C ARG A 244 -11.04 -12.80 -4.84
N PRO A 245 -10.55 -13.11 -6.05
CA PRO A 245 -11.26 -12.72 -7.25
C PRO A 245 -12.66 -13.32 -7.25
N LYS A 246 -13.65 -12.56 -7.71
CA LYS A 246 -15.04 -13.04 -7.83
C LYS A 246 -15.17 -14.10 -8.92
N ASP A 247 -14.42 -13.90 -10.00
CA ASP A 247 -14.42 -14.77 -11.18
C ASP A 247 -13.10 -15.55 -11.27
N ALA A 248 -13.13 -16.66 -12.01
CA ALA A 248 -11.91 -17.43 -12.26
C ALA A 248 -10.94 -16.60 -13.11
N VAL A 249 -9.82 -16.18 -12.51
CA VAL A 249 -8.74 -15.52 -13.25
C VAL A 249 -8.13 -16.57 -14.18
N SER A 250 -8.29 -16.39 -15.50
CA SER A 250 -7.79 -17.36 -16.47
C SER A 250 -6.25 -17.47 -16.44
N PHE A 251 -5.55 -16.39 -16.09
CA PHE A 251 -4.08 -16.30 -16.11
C PHE A 251 -3.50 -15.48 -14.95
N PRO A 252 -3.60 -15.97 -13.70
CA PRO A 252 -3.18 -15.19 -12.54
C PRO A 252 -1.65 -15.03 -12.49
N LEU A 253 -1.21 -13.93 -11.90
CA LEU A 253 0.12 -13.74 -11.35
C LEU A 253 0.19 -14.45 -10.01
N LEU A 254 1.06 -15.45 -9.91
CA LEU A 254 1.17 -16.25 -8.69
C LEU A 254 2.15 -15.59 -7.72
N PHE A 255 1.76 -15.48 -6.46
CA PHE A 255 2.61 -14.99 -5.38
C PHE A 255 2.58 -15.98 -4.20
N PRO A 256 3.71 -16.34 -3.58
CA PRO A 256 3.71 -17.30 -2.47
C PRO A 256 3.00 -16.71 -1.26
N LYS A 257 2.00 -17.42 -0.72
CA LYS A 257 1.32 -16.99 0.50
C LYS A 257 2.30 -16.79 1.65
N ILE A 258 3.20 -17.76 1.84
CA ILE A 258 4.21 -17.71 2.91
C ILE A 258 5.17 -16.51 2.74
N GLY A 259 5.49 -16.16 1.49
CA GLY A 259 6.31 -15.00 1.16
C GLY A 259 5.62 -13.68 1.49
N LEU A 260 4.32 -13.56 1.23
CA LEU A 260 3.52 -12.39 1.62
C LEU A 260 3.49 -12.21 3.15
N VAL A 261 3.28 -13.30 3.89
CA VAL A 261 3.26 -13.24 5.36
C VAL A 261 4.63 -12.82 5.91
N ALA A 262 5.72 -13.43 5.42
CA ALA A 262 7.07 -13.06 5.83
C ALA A 262 7.41 -11.60 5.49
N LEU A 263 7.00 -11.12 4.31
CA LEU A 263 7.18 -9.72 3.94
C LEU A 263 6.41 -8.77 4.88
N ASN A 264 5.16 -9.09 5.20
CA ASN A 264 4.38 -8.30 6.16
C ASN A 264 5.02 -8.30 7.55
N LYS A 265 5.67 -9.40 7.96
CA LYS A 265 6.44 -9.45 9.22
C LYS A 265 7.61 -8.47 9.19
N VAL A 266 8.36 -8.43 8.10
CA VAL A 266 9.46 -7.47 7.90
C VAL A 266 8.93 -6.03 7.96
N ILE A 267 7.84 -5.73 7.23
CA ILE A 267 7.20 -4.40 7.22
C ILE A 267 6.72 -3.97 8.62
N GLU A 268 6.15 -4.91 9.39
CA GLU A 268 5.70 -4.67 10.77
C GLU A 268 6.89 -4.39 11.69
N GLN A 269 7.96 -5.19 11.62
CA GLN A 269 9.18 -4.99 12.40
C GLN A 269 9.81 -3.62 12.10
N LEU A 270 10.00 -3.29 10.83
CA LEU A 270 10.50 -1.98 10.42
C LEU A 270 9.55 -0.85 10.85
N GLY A 271 8.24 -1.10 10.85
CA GLY A 271 7.24 -0.14 11.33
C GLY A 271 7.42 0.20 12.81
N LYS A 272 7.61 -0.80 13.67
CA LYS A 272 7.86 -0.58 15.11
C LYS A 272 9.16 0.19 15.34
N VAL A 273 10.20 -0.16 14.59
CA VAL A 273 11.52 0.51 14.63
C VAL A 273 11.38 1.98 14.19
N LYS A 274 10.71 2.23 13.06
CA LYS A 274 10.47 3.58 12.53
C LYS A 274 9.65 4.42 13.48
N ASN A 275 8.59 3.86 14.06
CA ASN A 275 7.74 4.57 15.02
C ASN A 275 8.56 4.99 16.25
N THR A 276 9.45 4.13 16.76
CA THR A 276 10.33 4.47 17.89
C THR A 276 11.25 5.65 17.53
N GLY A 277 11.92 5.60 16.38
CA GLY A 277 12.79 6.70 15.91
C GLY A 277 12.01 8.01 15.68
N LYS A 278 10.85 7.92 15.04
CA LYS A 278 9.99 9.09 14.77
C LYS A 278 9.50 9.74 16.06
N MET A 279 9.15 8.95 17.08
CA MET A 279 8.75 9.50 18.38
C MET A 279 9.91 10.18 19.10
N GLU A 280 11.14 9.67 18.99
CA GLU A 280 12.32 10.35 19.55
C GLU A 280 12.52 11.73 18.90
N GLU A 281 12.46 11.83 17.58
CA GLU A 281 12.60 13.11 16.85
C GLU A 281 11.45 14.07 17.16
N LEU A 282 10.21 13.59 17.12
CA LEU A 282 9.03 14.39 17.40
C LEU A 282 9.01 14.92 18.84
N LEU A 283 9.32 14.07 19.83
CA LEU A 283 9.40 14.50 21.23
C LEU A 283 10.56 15.46 21.45
N THR A 284 11.70 15.27 20.77
CA THR A 284 12.83 16.22 20.83
C THR A 284 12.37 17.61 20.38
N HIS A 285 11.69 17.70 19.23
CA HIS A 285 11.15 18.96 18.75
C HIS A 285 10.09 19.51 19.72
N THR A 286 9.14 18.68 20.14
CA THR A 286 8.01 19.13 20.97
C THR A 286 8.45 19.59 22.36
N LEU A 287 9.40 18.91 23.01
CA LEU A 287 9.96 19.30 24.30
C LEU A 287 10.65 20.67 24.22
N LYS A 288 11.31 20.96 23.09
CA LYS A 288 11.95 22.25 22.86
C LYS A 288 10.90 23.35 22.62
N GLU A 289 9.93 23.11 21.74
CA GLU A 289 8.92 24.09 21.35
C GLU A 289 7.88 24.38 22.45
N SER A 290 7.60 23.39 23.30
CA SER A 290 6.71 23.58 24.46
C SER A 290 7.37 24.30 25.64
N GLY A 291 8.69 24.57 25.57
CA GLY A 291 9.44 25.23 26.63
C GLY A 291 9.86 24.34 27.79
N VAL A 292 9.52 23.04 27.77
CA VAL A 292 9.94 22.06 28.80
C VAL A 292 11.45 21.90 28.83
N ALA A 293 12.09 21.89 27.66
CA ALA A 293 13.54 21.81 27.53
C ALA A 293 14.11 23.15 27.06
N SER A 294 15.12 23.65 27.76
CA SER A 294 15.76 24.93 27.46
C SER A 294 16.68 24.84 26.24
N THR A 295 17.25 23.67 25.96
CA THR A 295 18.17 23.46 24.83
C THR A 295 17.78 22.25 23.97
N ALA A 296 18.24 22.21 22.71
CA ALA A 296 18.03 21.07 21.83
C ALA A 296 18.69 19.79 22.36
N LEU A 297 19.85 19.91 23.03
CA LEU A 297 20.54 18.78 23.63
C LEU A 297 19.76 18.19 24.80
N GLU A 298 19.24 19.04 25.68
CA GLU A 298 18.36 18.63 26.78
C GLU A 298 17.08 17.98 26.26
N ALA A 299 16.43 18.59 25.25
CA ALA A 299 15.23 18.04 24.64
C ALA A 299 15.47 16.64 24.08
N LYS A 300 16.59 16.43 23.38
CA LYS A 300 16.98 15.13 22.84
C LYS A 300 17.24 14.10 23.93
N ARG A 301 17.88 14.50 25.04
CA ARG A 301 18.11 13.61 26.19
C ARG A 301 16.79 13.17 26.82
N LEU A 302 15.89 14.12 27.10
CA LEU A 302 14.58 13.85 27.69
C LEU A 302 13.70 13.00 26.76
N ALA A 303 13.70 13.29 25.45
CA ALA A 303 12.97 12.48 24.48
C ALA A 303 13.43 11.02 24.49
N LYS A 304 14.75 10.77 24.51
CA LYS A 304 15.32 9.42 24.63
C LYS A 304 14.89 8.71 25.91
N GLU A 305 14.85 9.44 27.04
CA GLU A 305 14.41 8.89 28.32
C GLU A 305 12.93 8.51 28.28
N LEU A 306 12.07 9.38 27.74
CA LEU A 306 10.63 9.10 27.58
C LEU A 306 10.38 7.91 26.65
N VAL A 307 11.00 7.89 25.48
CA VAL A 307 10.82 6.81 24.50
C VAL A 307 11.25 5.45 25.07
N LYS A 308 12.28 5.42 25.91
CA LYS A 308 12.73 4.19 26.61
C LYS A 308 11.76 3.68 27.66
N LYS A 309 10.88 4.52 28.20
CA LYS A 309 9.83 4.09 29.15
C LYS A 309 8.72 3.30 28.45
N HIS A 310 8.53 3.50 27.15
CA HIS A 310 7.48 2.82 26.41
C HIS A 310 7.69 1.30 26.42
N PRO A 311 6.69 0.47 26.78
CA PRO A 311 6.84 -0.99 26.84
C PRO A 311 7.28 -1.64 25.52
N GLY A 312 6.98 -0.98 24.39
CA GLY A 312 7.38 -1.38 23.06
C GLY A 312 8.68 -0.77 22.54
N TYR A 313 9.55 -0.23 23.40
CA TYR A 313 10.83 0.37 22.99
C TYR A 313 11.72 -0.61 22.22
N ILE A 314 12.31 -0.15 21.12
CA ILE A 314 13.22 -0.94 20.28
C ILE A 314 14.49 -0.11 19.95
N PRO A 315 15.70 -0.68 20.08
CA PRO A 315 16.94 -0.03 19.64
C PRO A 315 16.96 0.19 18.12
N VAL A 316 16.70 1.43 17.67
CA VAL A 316 16.38 1.76 16.27
C VAL A 316 17.42 1.22 15.28
N THR A 317 18.65 1.73 15.34
CA THR A 317 19.69 1.41 14.35
C THR A 317 20.09 -0.07 14.36
N LYS A 318 20.20 -0.68 15.55
CA LYS A 318 20.61 -2.09 15.67
C LYS A 318 19.56 -3.01 15.05
N THR A 319 18.29 -2.80 15.40
CA THR A 319 17.19 -3.64 14.92
C THR A 319 16.92 -3.39 13.42
N ALA A 320 16.96 -2.13 12.95
CA ALA A 320 16.83 -1.81 11.53
C ALA A 320 17.87 -2.56 10.67
N ASN A 321 19.15 -2.47 11.05
CA ASN A 321 20.23 -3.15 10.34
C ASN A 321 20.07 -4.68 10.34
N GLN A 322 19.66 -5.27 11.46
CA GLN A 322 19.44 -6.71 11.54
C GLN A 322 18.32 -7.16 10.60
N VAL A 323 17.18 -6.46 10.59
CA VAL A 323 16.04 -6.79 9.73
C VAL A 323 16.38 -6.58 8.25
N TYR A 324 17.03 -5.46 7.91
CA TYR A 324 17.45 -5.14 6.55
C TYR A 324 18.40 -6.20 5.99
N ARG A 325 19.47 -6.55 6.73
CA ARG A 325 20.44 -7.57 6.31
C ARG A 325 19.79 -8.94 6.13
N ALA A 326 18.93 -9.35 7.05
CA ALA A 326 18.23 -10.63 6.94
C ALA A 326 17.30 -10.68 5.71
N PHE A 327 16.69 -9.55 5.34
CA PHE A 327 15.86 -9.47 4.14
C PHE A 327 16.71 -9.51 2.84
N LYS A 328 17.82 -8.76 2.82
CA LYS A 328 18.72 -8.56 1.65
C LYS A 328 19.77 -9.65 1.45
N ASP A 329 19.93 -10.59 2.38
CA ASP A 329 20.91 -11.69 2.30
C ASP A 329 20.97 -12.27 0.87
N GLU A 330 22.15 -12.17 0.24
CA GLU A 330 22.32 -12.46 -1.18
C GLU A 330 22.19 -13.96 -1.49
N ASP A 331 22.56 -14.80 -0.53
CA ASP A 331 22.55 -16.25 -0.70
C ASP A 331 21.18 -16.84 -0.32
N HIS A 332 20.55 -16.30 0.73
CA HIS A 332 19.39 -16.92 1.36
C HIS A 332 18.30 -15.93 1.83
N GLY A 333 18.31 -14.71 1.31
CA GLY A 333 17.37 -13.66 1.69
C GLY A 333 16.00 -13.79 1.04
N LEU A 334 14.98 -13.34 1.77
CA LEU A 334 13.61 -13.27 1.28
C LEU A 334 13.50 -12.44 -0.02
N ALA A 335 14.32 -11.40 -0.15
CA ALA A 335 14.33 -10.52 -1.33
C ALA A 335 14.64 -11.30 -2.62
N GLN A 336 15.73 -12.09 -2.62
CA GLN A 336 16.16 -12.84 -3.80
C GLN A 336 15.17 -13.95 -4.15
N ALA A 337 14.67 -14.66 -3.15
CA ALA A 337 13.69 -15.72 -3.35
C ALA A 337 12.39 -15.18 -3.99
N LEU A 338 11.88 -14.03 -3.52
CA LEU A 338 10.72 -13.39 -4.13
C LEU A 338 11.01 -12.87 -5.55
N ASN A 339 12.18 -12.27 -5.78
CA ASN A 339 12.60 -11.79 -7.10
C ASN A 339 12.63 -12.92 -8.13
N GLN A 340 13.21 -14.05 -7.76
CA GLN A 340 13.32 -15.21 -8.64
C GLN A 340 11.93 -15.70 -9.05
N ILE A 341 10.99 -15.78 -8.11
CA ILE A 341 9.59 -16.16 -8.39
C ILE A 341 8.92 -15.18 -9.36
N LEU A 342 9.22 -13.88 -9.25
CA LEU A 342 8.71 -12.87 -10.18
C LEU A 342 9.35 -12.97 -11.56
N LYS A 343 10.64 -13.31 -11.66
CA LYS A 343 11.32 -13.56 -12.94
C LYS A 343 10.74 -14.78 -13.66
N GLU A 344 10.35 -15.81 -12.91
CA GLU A 344 9.71 -17.02 -13.42
C GLU A 344 8.27 -16.80 -13.95
N GLN A 345 7.60 -15.72 -13.53
CA GLN A 345 6.29 -15.35 -14.08
C GLN A 345 6.44 -14.96 -15.56
N LYS A 346 6.32 -15.91 -16.48
CA LYS A 346 6.41 -15.60 -17.92
C LYS A 346 5.33 -14.58 -18.34
N SER A 347 5.60 -13.83 -19.39
CA SER A 347 4.56 -13.26 -20.25
C SER A 347 4.00 -14.40 -21.08
N TRP A 348 2.84 -14.94 -20.69
CA TRP A 348 2.34 -16.18 -21.31
C TRP A 348 2.02 -15.94 -22.78
N ASN A 349 2.68 -16.68 -23.66
CA ASN A 349 2.27 -16.81 -25.05
C ASN A 349 1.21 -17.93 -25.18
N LYS A 350 0.67 -18.14 -26.40
CA LYS A 350 -0.35 -19.18 -26.66
C LYS A 350 0.12 -20.59 -26.24
N ARG A 351 1.42 -20.89 -26.37
CA ARG A 351 2.01 -22.19 -26.03
C ARG A 351 2.10 -22.38 -24.51
N ASP A 352 2.45 -21.34 -23.77
CA ASP A 352 2.48 -21.37 -22.30
C ASP A 352 1.08 -21.58 -21.69
N CYS A 353 0.05 -20.98 -22.29
CA CYS A 353 -1.35 -21.24 -21.89
C CYS A 353 -1.73 -22.70 -22.05
N LYS A 354 -1.37 -23.31 -23.19
CA LYS A 354 -1.68 -24.71 -23.48
C LYS A 354 -1.01 -25.64 -22.47
N ALA A 355 0.29 -25.45 -22.23
CA ALA A 355 1.06 -26.26 -21.29
C ALA A 355 0.57 -26.16 -19.83
N PHE A 356 0.09 -24.99 -19.40
CA PHE A 356 -0.49 -24.83 -18.07
C PHE A 356 -1.87 -25.47 -17.95
N LEU A 357 -2.73 -25.35 -18.96
CA LEU A 357 -4.03 -26.02 -18.94
C LEU A 357 -3.85 -27.55 -18.91
N GLU A 358 -2.91 -28.05 -19.71
CA GLU A 358 -2.50 -29.46 -19.70
C GLU A 358 -1.96 -29.89 -18.31
N SER A 359 -1.18 -29.05 -17.63
CA SER A 359 -0.66 -29.37 -16.29
C SER A 359 -1.72 -29.33 -15.18
N LEU A 360 -2.84 -28.67 -15.42
CA LEU A 360 -4.02 -28.71 -14.55
C LEU A 360 -4.95 -29.91 -14.85
N GLY A 361 -4.59 -30.79 -15.80
CA GLY A 361 -5.41 -31.92 -16.21
C GLY A 361 -6.67 -31.51 -16.97
N LYS A 362 -6.62 -30.38 -17.70
CA LYS A 362 -7.72 -29.85 -18.52
C LYS A 362 -7.40 -29.84 -20.00
#